data_AF-A0A2T7HHP4-F1
#
_entry.id   AF-A0A2T7HHP4-F1
#
_cell.length_a   1.000
_cell.length_b   1.000
_cell.length_c   1.000
_cell.angle_alpha   90.00
_cell.angle_beta   90.00
_cell.angle_gamma   90.00
#
_symmetry.space_group_name_H-M   'P 1'
#
loop_
_entity.id
_entity.type
_entity.pdbx_description
1 polymer ?
#
loop_
_entity_poly.entity_id
_entity_poly.type
_entity_poly.pdbx_seq_one_letter_code
_entity_poly.pdbx_strand_id
1 'polypeptide(L)'
;MPIKDILTVLDLAGDQPAAKYALEFGRIHDSHVTGLAVSFEPVVPAFAAAPMPVDYLQAAHEQAVAAAKSAKSQFDELARIAGTRNESRMAEILTGGPLENVLAHCRPTDLVVIGQANPDRPEPMRELLIETLLFESGVPVLIVPYIGSEAYQPRNVLVGWDGSSTATRAIHAALPVLEKADKITVLVIEKKSTPENGQPGADVANYLARHNMDVTVDVLTNPQTGVADAVLNHVSENSNDLVVMGGYGHSRMREFLFGGATREILEAMTVPILMAH
;
A
#
# COMPACT_ATOMS: atom_id res chain seq x y z
N MET A 1 -18.56 -3.60 -0.98
CA MET A 1 -18.94 -2.80 0.20
C MET A 1 -18.34 -1.41 0.02
N PRO A 2 -19.03 -0.31 0.36
CA PRO A 2 -18.42 1.01 0.24
C PRO A 2 -17.19 1.13 1.15
N ILE A 3 -16.16 1.87 0.71
CA ILE A 3 -15.01 2.25 1.54
C ILE A 3 -15.45 3.46 2.36
N LYS A 4 -15.64 3.30 3.67
CA LYS A 4 -16.16 4.32 4.58
C LYS A 4 -15.14 4.78 5.62
N ASP A 5 -14.21 3.94 6.00
CA ASP A 5 -13.15 4.28 6.97
C ASP A 5 -11.77 4.03 6.35
N ILE A 6 -10.97 5.09 6.22
CA ILE A 6 -9.62 5.04 5.67
C ILE A 6 -8.65 5.49 6.76
N LEU A 7 -7.61 4.71 7.02
CA LEU A 7 -6.47 5.17 7.81
C LEU A 7 -5.30 5.45 6.90
N THR A 8 -4.63 6.59 7.08
CA THR A 8 -3.38 6.89 6.38
C THR A 8 -2.21 7.02 7.36
N VAL A 9 -1.12 6.29 7.11
CA VAL A 9 0.13 6.45 7.88
C VAL A 9 0.85 7.67 7.33
N LEU A 10 1.01 8.70 8.17
CA LEU A 10 1.57 9.97 7.77
C LEU A 10 3.08 9.85 7.53
N ASP A 11 3.58 10.57 6.52
CA ASP A 11 5.00 10.85 6.37
C ASP A 11 5.39 11.91 7.41
N LEU A 12 6.47 11.66 8.17
CA LEU A 12 6.94 12.56 9.22
C LEU A 12 7.63 13.79 8.63
N ALA A 13 8.10 13.70 7.39
CA ALA A 13 8.75 14.78 6.66
C ALA A 13 8.16 14.96 5.25
N GLY A 14 8.45 16.13 4.66
CA GLY A 14 8.05 16.42 3.29
C GLY A 14 6.58 16.82 3.17
N ASP A 15 5.94 16.41 2.08
CA ASP A 15 4.65 16.92 1.63
C ASP A 15 3.51 15.90 1.74
N GLN A 16 3.74 14.77 2.41
CA GLN A 16 2.77 13.71 2.70
C GLN A 16 1.94 13.23 1.49
N PRO A 17 2.58 12.73 0.41
CA PRO A 17 1.88 12.24 -0.79
C PRO A 17 0.78 11.22 -0.47
N ALA A 18 1.03 10.29 0.45
CA ALA A 18 0.04 9.29 0.84
C ALA A 18 -1.18 9.90 1.54
N ALA A 19 -0.96 10.90 2.39
CA ALA A 19 -2.03 11.59 3.09
C ALA A 19 -2.90 12.43 2.14
N LYS A 20 -2.26 13.17 1.22
CA LYS A 20 -2.97 13.89 0.15
C LYS A 20 -3.85 12.95 -0.67
N TYR A 21 -3.29 11.81 -1.08
CA TYR A 21 -4.03 10.79 -1.80
C TYR A 21 -5.22 10.27 -0.99
N ALA A 22 -5.01 9.88 0.27
CA ALA A 22 -6.07 9.37 1.14
C ALA A 22 -7.21 10.38 1.34
N LEU A 23 -6.89 11.67 1.47
CA LEU A 23 -7.87 12.74 1.64
C LEU A 23 -8.73 12.96 0.40
N GLU A 24 -8.13 13.03 -0.80
CA GLU A 24 -8.87 13.17 -2.05
C GLU A 24 -9.67 11.90 -2.38
N PHE A 25 -9.06 10.74 -2.21
CA PHE A 25 -9.73 9.45 -2.40
C PHE A 25 -10.92 9.32 -1.43
N GLY A 26 -10.74 9.66 -0.16
CA GLY A 26 -11.78 9.67 0.86
C GLY A 26 -12.89 10.67 0.54
N ARG A 27 -12.56 11.86 0.01
CA ARG A 27 -13.56 12.83 -0.46
C ARG A 27 -14.45 12.26 -1.57
N ILE A 28 -13.84 11.58 -2.55
CA ILE A 28 -14.55 10.96 -3.69
C ILE A 28 -15.44 9.79 -3.24
N HIS A 29 -15.03 9.06 -2.19
CA HIS A 29 -15.77 7.92 -1.65
C HIS A 29 -16.72 8.28 -0.49
N ASP A 30 -16.78 9.55 -0.10
CA ASP A 30 -17.48 10.01 1.10
C ASP A 30 -17.07 9.16 2.33
N SER A 31 -15.77 9.02 2.53
CA SER A 31 -15.14 8.27 3.63
C SER A 31 -14.68 9.21 4.75
N HIS A 32 -14.54 8.67 5.95
CA HIS A 32 -13.76 9.30 7.03
C HIS A 32 -12.28 8.94 6.85
N VAL A 33 -11.38 9.92 7.03
CA VAL A 33 -9.93 9.69 6.90
C VAL A 33 -9.23 9.97 8.23
N THR A 34 -8.62 8.94 8.82
CA THR A 34 -7.82 9.04 10.04
C THR A 34 -6.34 9.13 9.67
N GLY A 35 -5.69 10.26 9.95
CA GLY A 35 -4.24 10.41 9.81
C GLY A 35 -3.50 9.88 11.05
N LEU A 36 -2.67 8.84 10.90
CA LEU A 36 -1.88 8.25 11.99
C LEU A 36 -0.42 8.67 11.86
N ALA A 37 0.05 9.54 12.76
CA ALA A 37 1.47 9.83 12.92
C ALA A 37 2.10 8.76 13.83
N VAL A 38 3.17 8.11 13.35
CA VAL A 38 3.87 7.08 14.12
C VAL A 38 5.23 7.65 14.55
N SER A 39 5.44 7.83 15.85
CA SER A 39 6.77 8.18 16.37
C SER A 39 7.53 6.92 16.77
N PHE A 40 8.70 6.74 16.18
CA PHE A 40 9.62 5.66 16.52
C PHE A 40 10.70 6.18 17.46
N GLU A 41 10.87 5.51 18.59
CA GLU A 41 12.07 5.72 19.39
C GLU A 41 13.32 5.26 18.62
N PRO A 42 14.46 5.93 18.83
CA PRO A 42 15.70 5.58 18.18
C PRO A 42 16.11 4.14 18.52
N VAL A 43 16.32 3.33 17.50
CA VAL A 43 16.87 1.98 17.68
C VAL A 43 18.34 2.12 18.10
N VAL A 44 18.63 1.77 19.36
CA VAL A 44 19.99 1.71 19.86
C VAL A 44 20.62 0.40 19.37
N PRO A 45 21.68 0.42 18.55
CA PRO A 45 22.27 -0.81 18.05
C PRO A 45 22.87 -1.63 19.19
N ALA A 46 22.58 -2.93 19.23
CA ALA A 46 23.04 -3.83 20.29
C ALA A 46 24.57 -3.96 20.36
N PHE A 47 25.30 -3.59 19.29
CA PHE A 47 26.76 -3.58 19.24
C PHE A 47 27.39 -2.29 19.80
N ALA A 48 26.60 -1.31 20.22
CA ALA A 48 27.12 -0.11 20.87
C ALA A 48 27.82 -0.50 22.19
N ALA A 49 29.15 -0.41 22.19
CA ALA A 49 29.99 -0.86 23.31
C ALA A 49 29.89 0.01 24.58
N ALA A 50 29.29 1.20 24.47
CA ALA A 50 29.08 2.11 25.59
C ALA A 50 27.58 2.44 25.71
N PRO A 51 27.03 2.52 26.95
CA PRO A 51 25.65 2.95 27.14
C PRO A 51 25.47 4.37 26.59
N MET A 52 24.44 4.55 25.76
CA MET A 52 24.10 5.88 25.22
C MET A 52 23.74 6.83 26.38
N PRO A 53 24.24 8.07 26.36
CA PRO A 53 23.86 9.08 27.35
C PRO A 53 22.33 9.28 27.39
N VAL A 54 21.75 9.39 28.59
CA VAL A 54 20.28 9.49 28.79
C VAL A 54 19.71 10.75 28.15
N ASP A 55 20.45 11.86 28.22
CA ASP A 55 20.13 13.13 27.57
C ASP A 55 20.01 12.99 26.05
N TYR A 56 20.88 12.19 25.42
CA TYR A 56 20.77 11.90 23.99
C TYR A 56 19.50 11.11 23.65
N LEU A 57 19.19 10.06 24.41
CA LEU A 57 17.98 9.25 24.21
C LEU A 57 16.71 10.09 24.39
N GLN A 58 16.70 10.95 25.42
CA GLN A 58 15.59 11.87 25.66
C GLN A 58 15.42 12.86 24.51
N ALA A 59 16.50 13.50 24.04
CA ALA A 59 16.44 14.44 22.93
C ALA A 59 15.93 13.77 21.64
N ALA A 60 16.37 12.55 21.36
CA ALA A 60 15.92 11.79 20.19
C ALA A 60 14.43 11.38 20.29
N HIS A 61 13.96 10.97 21.47
CA HIS A 61 12.53 10.72 21.70
C HIS A 61 11.70 12.01 21.52
N GLU A 62 12.13 13.13 22.13
CA GLU A 62 11.46 14.42 21.97
C GLU A 62 11.40 14.88 20.51
N GLN A 63 12.48 14.64 19.74
CA GLN A 63 12.52 14.91 18.30
C GLN A 63 11.53 14.04 17.52
N ALA A 64 11.45 12.74 17.80
CA ALA A 64 10.51 11.83 17.15
C ALA A 64 9.05 12.22 17.43
N VAL A 65 8.74 12.56 18.68
CA VAL A 65 7.42 13.05 19.09
C VAL A 65 7.08 14.39 18.42
N ALA A 66 8.05 15.32 18.34
CA ALA A 66 7.86 16.60 17.68
C ALA A 66 7.61 16.43 16.18
N ALA A 67 8.33 15.53 15.50
CA ALA A 67 8.10 15.22 14.09
C ALA A 67 6.69 14.66 13.86
N ALA A 68 6.24 13.71 14.68
CA ALA A 68 4.88 13.15 14.61
C ALA A 68 3.80 14.23 14.84
N LYS A 69 3.98 15.14 15.81
CA LYS A 69 3.07 16.26 16.04
C LYS A 69 3.03 17.25 14.87
N SER A 70 4.18 17.52 14.26
CA SER A 70 4.28 18.36 13.06
C SER A 70 3.54 17.74 11.88
N ALA A 71 3.77 16.45 11.63
CA ALA A 71 3.09 15.70 10.57
C ALA A 71 1.57 15.68 10.76
N LYS A 72 1.11 15.45 11.99
CA LYS A 72 -0.30 15.53 12.36
C LYS A 72 -0.91 16.91 12.04
N SER A 73 -0.21 17.99 12.41
CA SER A 73 -0.67 19.36 12.18
C SER A 73 -0.75 19.69 10.67
N GLN A 74 0.23 19.22 9.90
CA GLN A 74 0.23 19.35 8.45
C GLN A 74 -0.90 18.55 7.80
N PHE A 75 -1.18 17.34 8.27
CA PHE A 75 -2.32 16.54 7.83
C PHE A 75 -3.65 17.26 8.10
N ASP A 76 -3.83 17.80 9.31
CA ASP A 76 -5.05 18.53 9.68
C ASP A 76 -5.30 19.71 8.72
N GLU A 77 -4.24 20.41 8.31
CA GLU A 77 -4.33 21.49 7.32
C GLU A 77 -4.64 20.99 5.90
N LEU A 78 -4.00 19.91 5.45
CA LEU A 78 -4.32 19.28 4.16
C LEU A 78 -5.79 18.83 4.12
N ALA A 79 -6.28 18.25 5.21
CA ALA A 79 -7.66 17.78 5.31
C ALA A 79 -8.67 18.93 5.31
N ARG A 80 -8.32 20.05 5.95
CA ARG A 80 -9.10 21.29 5.89
C ARG A 80 -9.20 21.84 4.47
N ILE A 81 -8.10 21.81 3.71
CA ILE A 81 -8.06 22.27 2.31
C ILE A 81 -8.89 21.34 1.41
N ALA A 82 -8.75 20.03 1.56
CA ALA A 82 -9.51 19.03 0.79
C ALA A 82 -11.01 19.03 1.13
N GLY A 83 -11.39 19.48 2.34
CA GLY A 83 -12.77 19.43 2.81
C GLY A 83 -13.23 18.02 3.18
N THR A 84 -12.31 17.14 3.57
CA THR A 84 -12.58 15.73 3.90
C THR A 84 -12.84 15.56 5.40
N ARG A 85 -13.84 14.75 5.76
CA ARG A 85 -14.09 14.37 7.16
C ARG A 85 -12.88 13.60 7.67
N ASN A 86 -12.27 14.10 8.74
CA ASN A 86 -11.03 13.55 9.24
C ASN A 86 -10.93 13.61 10.75
N GLU A 87 -9.99 12.83 11.25
CA GLU A 87 -9.39 12.97 12.56
C GLU A 87 -7.90 12.66 12.41
N SER A 88 -7.11 12.99 13.43
CA SER A 88 -5.70 12.62 13.43
C SER A 88 -5.26 12.12 14.79
N ARG A 89 -4.46 11.06 14.76
CA ARG A 89 -4.05 10.25 15.90
C ARG A 89 -2.53 10.10 15.88
N MET A 90 -2.00 9.68 17.02
CA MET A 90 -0.57 9.41 17.18
C MET A 90 -0.39 8.05 17.86
N ALA A 91 0.58 7.28 17.37
CA ALA A 91 1.02 6.05 17.99
C ALA A 91 2.52 6.13 18.27
N GLU A 92 2.91 5.76 19.49
CA GLU A 92 4.31 5.71 19.89
C GLU A 92 4.79 4.25 19.87
N ILE A 93 5.92 4.02 19.19
CA ILE A 93 6.60 2.72 19.13
C ILE A 93 7.93 2.84 19.87
N LEU A 94 7.99 2.17 21.02
CA LEU A 94 9.21 2.06 21.82
C LEU A 94 10.25 1.21 21.10
N THR A 95 11.52 1.40 21.43
CA THR A 95 12.63 0.67 20.79
C THR A 95 12.46 -0.85 20.92
N GLY A 96 12.34 -1.54 19.78
CA GLY A 96 12.11 -2.99 19.72
C GLY A 96 10.71 -3.43 20.16
N GLY A 97 9.79 -2.48 20.39
CA GLY A 97 8.41 -2.73 20.76
C GLY A 97 7.57 -3.26 19.59
N PRO A 98 6.45 -3.94 19.88
CA PRO A 98 5.56 -4.47 18.84
C PRO A 98 4.83 -3.35 18.10
N LEU A 99 4.52 -3.58 16.83
CA LEU A 99 3.68 -2.69 16.01
C LEU A 99 2.18 -2.84 16.30
N GLU A 100 1.80 -3.59 17.33
CA GLU A 100 0.40 -3.85 17.72
C GLU A 100 -0.39 -2.56 17.97
N ASN A 101 0.26 -1.51 18.51
CA ASN A 101 -0.38 -0.22 18.71
C ASN A 101 -0.80 0.44 17.38
N VAL A 102 0.00 0.29 16.31
CA VAL A 102 -0.35 0.76 14.96
C VAL A 102 -1.46 -0.12 14.39
N LEU A 103 -1.33 -1.45 14.50
CA LEU A 103 -2.30 -2.41 13.97
C LEU A 103 -3.69 -2.24 14.60
N ALA A 104 -3.77 -1.91 15.89
CA ALA A 104 -5.03 -1.65 16.58
C ALA A 104 -5.83 -0.49 15.95
N HIS A 105 -5.15 0.51 15.39
CA HIS A 105 -5.80 1.60 14.65
C HIS A 105 -6.24 1.18 13.24
N CYS A 106 -5.58 0.19 12.62
CA CYS A 106 -5.88 -0.27 11.27
C CYS A 106 -7.10 -1.21 11.20
N ARG A 107 -7.27 -2.10 12.19
CA ARG A 107 -8.33 -3.13 12.18
C ARG A 107 -9.77 -2.60 12.00
N PRO A 108 -10.19 -1.47 12.58
CA PRO A 108 -11.53 -0.94 12.39
C PRO A 108 -11.67 -0.07 11.12
N THR A 109 -10.92 -0.36 10.05
CA THR A 109 -10.93 0.43 8.80
C THR A 109 -11.18 -0.46 7.59
N ASP A 110 -11.64 0.13 6.49
CA ASP A 110 -11.85 -0.57 5.23
C ASP A 110 -10.58 -0.57 4.37
N LEU A 111 -9.70 0.40 4.57
CA LEU A 111 -8.48 0.61 3.77
C LEU A 111 -7.40 1.32 4.59
N VAL A 112 -6.16 0.81 4.51
CA VAL A 112 -4.98 1.51 4.98
C VAL A 112 -4.23 2.10 3.80
N VAL A 113 -3.86 3.38 3.86
CA VAL A 113 -3.07 4.09 2.85
C VAL A 113 -1.69 4.41 3.43
N ILE A 114 -0.63 4.08 2.71
CA ILE A 114 0.75 4.30 3.17
C ILE A 114 1.64 4.75 2.01
N GLY A 115 2.61 5.62 2.27
CA GLY A 115 3.61 6.01 1.28
C GLY A 115 4.59 4.88 0.98
N GLN A 116 5.05 4.80 -0.26
CA GLN A 116 6.23 4.03 -0.67
C GLN A 116 7.47 4.55 0.08
N ALA A 117 8.46 3.68 0.32
CA ALA A 117 9.76 4.11 0.82
C ALA A 117 10.42 5.10 -0.16
N ASN A 118 10.83 6.27 0.34
CA ASN A 118 11.54 7.28 -0.44
C ASN A 118 13.05 7.24 -0.11
N PRO A 119 13.92 6.93 -1.08
CA PRO A 119 15.37 6.87 -0.83
C PRO A 119 15.98 8.24 -0.51
N ASP A 120 15.42 9.33 -1.04
CA ASP A 120 15.90 10.69 -0.80
C ASP A 120 15.37 11.29 0.51
N ARG A 121 14.28 10.73 1.05
CA ARG A 121 13.62 11.15 2.29
C ARG A 121 13.16 9.94 3.09
N PRO A 122 14.09 9.21 3.73
CA PRO A 122 13.77 7.97 4.40
C PRO A 122 12.87 8.23 5.62
N GLU A 123 11.76 7.51 5.67
CA GLU A 123 10.84 7.46 6.80
C GLU A 123 11.23 6.30 7.73
N PRO A 124 11.17 6.45 9.07
CA PRO A 124 11.56 5.40 9.99
C PRO A 124 10.77 4.09 9.76
N MET A 125 11.50 3.00 9.53
CA MET A 125 10.95 1.64 9.43
C MET A 125 9.85 1.48 8.34
N ARG A 126 9.87 2.32 7.28
CA ARG A 126 8.79 2.36 6.27
C ARG A 126 8.52 1.00 5.61
N GLU A 127 9.55 0.31 5.16
CA GLU A 127 9.41 -1.01 4.53
C GLU A 127 8.79 -2.02 5.50
N LEU A 128 9.29 -2.08 6.75
CA LEU A 128 8.75 -2.95 7.77
C LEU A 128 7.29 -2.61 8.12
N LEU A 129 6.92 -1.32 8.16
CA LEU A 129 5.53 -0.91 8.34
C LEU A 129 4.65 -1.40 7.20
N ILE A 130 5.06 -1.22 5.94
CA ILE A 130 4.31 -1.74 4.78
C ILE A 130 4.13 -3.25 4.91
N GLU A 131 5.19 -3.97 5.25
CA GLU A 131 5.17 -5.42 5.43
C GLU A 131 4.19 -5.83 6.54
N THR A 132 4.33 -5.28 7.74
CA THR A 132 3.47 -5.59 8.88
C THR A 132 2.01 -5.23 8.61
N LEU A 133 1.73 -4.11 7.96
CA LEU A 133 0.37 -3.75 7.58
C LEU A 133 -0.22 -4.76 6.60
N LEU A 134 0.53 -5.19 5.59
CA LEU A 134 0.07 -6.21 4.66
C LEU A 134 -0.24 -7.53 5.34
N PHE A 135 0.64 -8.01 6.22
CA PHE A 135 0.52 -9.35 6.81
C PHE A 135 -0.37 -9.43 8.05
N GLU A 136 -0.46 -8.36 8.85
CA GLU A 136 -1.02 -8.42 10.21
C GLU A 136 -2.22 -7.50 10.44
N SER A 137 -2.49 -6.53 9.56
CA SER A 137 -3.61 -5.58 9.77
C SER A 137 -4.98 -6.22 9.56
N GLY A 138 -5.07 -7.22 8.68
CA GLY A 138 -6.32 -7.85 8.26
C GLY A 138 -7.17 -6.99 7.30
N VAL A 139 -6.64 -5.88 6.79
CA VAL A 139 -7.31 -4.95 5.89
C VAL A 139 -6.45 -4.68 4.65
N PRO A 140 -7.04 -4.33 3.49
CA PRO A 140 -6.26 -4.03 2.29
C PRO A 140 -5.37 -2.79 2.52
N VAL A 141 -4.21 -2.78 1.85
CA VAL A 141 -3.23 -1.69 1.93
C VAL A 141 -3.03 -1.09 0.54
N LEU A 142 -3.23 0.21 0.44
CA LEU A 142 -2.92 1.01 -0.74
C LEU A 142 -1.59 1.73 -0.53
N ILE A 143 -0.58 1.36 -1.31
CA ILE A 143 0.73 2.00 -1.30
C ILE A 143 0.73 3.12 -2.36
N VAL A 144 1.08 4.33 -1.95
CA VAL A 144 1.14 5.53 -2.80
C VAL A 144 2.60 5.82 -3.16
N PRO A 145 2.95 6.02 -4.44
CA PRO A 145 4.33 6.21 -4.83
C PRO A 145 4.91 7.47 -4.18
N TYR A 146 6.21 7.48 -3.87
CA TYR A 146 6.82 8.62 -3.17
C TYR A 146 6.85 9.90 -4.01
N ILE A 147 6.72 9.77 -5.34
CA ILE A 147 6.54 10.89 -6.27
C ILE A 147 5.11 11.48 -6.23
N GLY A 148 4.21 10.88 -5.46
CA GLY A 148 2.79 11.22 -5.42
C GLY A 148 1.98 10.64 -6.58
N SER A 149 0.66 10.79 -6.51
CA SER A 149 -0.24 10.40 -7.58
C SER A 149 -1.47 11.31 -7.56
N GLU A 150 -1.97 11.66 -8.75
CA GLU A 150 -3.22 12.40 -8.94
C GLU A 150 -4.39 11.46 -9.34
N ALA A 151 -4.14 10.15 -9.41
CA ALA A 151 -5.14 9.14 -9.75
C ALA A 151 -6.06 8.83 -8.55
N TYR A 152 -6.74 9.85 -8.03
CA TYR A 152 -7.65 9.72 -6.87
C TYR A 152 -8.95 8.96 -7.20
N GLN A 153 -9.27 8.83 -8.48
CA GLN A 153 -10.33 7.98 -9.00
C GLN A 153 -9.78 7.16 -10.17
N PRO A 154 -9.11 6.03 -9.89
CA PRO A 154 -8.51 5.20 -10.94
C PRO A 154 -9.53 4.77 -11.99
N ARG A 155 -9.18 4.94 -13.26
CA ARG A 155 -10.02 4.65 -14.42
C ARG A 155 -9.49 3.50 -15.26
N ASN A 156 -8.19 3.22 -15.20
CA ASN A 156 -7.55 2.19 -16.01
C ASN A 156 -6.74 1.27 -15.10
N VAL A 157 -7.40 0.21 -14.61
CA VAL A 157 -6.87 -0.60 -13.51
C VAL A 157 -6.22 -1.88 -14.06
N LEU A 158 -4.99 -2.14 -13.65
CA LEU A 158 -4.30 -3.41 -13.88
C LEU A 158 -4.55 -4.34 -12.71
N VAL A 159 -5.07 -5.55 -12.97
CA VAL A 159 -5.31 -6.58 -11.97
C VAL A 159 -4.32 -7.73 -12.18
N GLY A 160 -3.35 -7.89 -11.28
CA GLY A 160 -2.44 -9.02 -11.28
C GLY A 160 -3.12 -10.29 -10.78
N TRP A 161 -3.11 -11.35 -11.59
CA TRP A 161 -3.76 -12.62 -11.28
C TRP A 161 -2.82 -13.81 -11.42
N ASP A 162 -2.61 -14.53 -10.33
CA ASP A 162 -1.82 -15.76 -10.24
C ASP A 162 -2.64 -16.96 -9.71
N GLY A 163 -3.95 -16.80 -9.53
CA GLY A 163 -4.84 -17.82 -8.95
C GLY A 163 -4.75 -17.98 -7.43
N SER A 164 -3.95 -17.16 -6.75
CA SER A 164 -3.76 -17.24 -5.30
C SER A 164 -4.93 -16.65 -4.51
N SER A 165 -5.10 -17.12 -3.27
CA SER A 165 -6.11 -16.56 -2.36
C SER A 165 -5.87 -15.09 -2.02
N THR A 166 -4.61 -14.64 -2.03
CA THR A 166 -4.22 -13.24 -1.84
C THR A 166 -4.65 -12.38 -3.02
N ALA A 167 -4.50 -12.86 -4.25
CA ALA A 167 -5.02 -12.16 -5.43
C ALA A 167 -6.54 -12.06 -5.41
N THR A 168 -7.24 -13.13 -5.00
CA THR A 168 -8.70 -13.09 -4.78
C THR A 168 -9.10 -12.05 -3.75
N ARG A 169 -8.40 -11.99 -2.60
CA ARG A 169 -8.65 -10.98 -1.55
C ARG A 169 -8.44 -9.56 -2.07
N ALA A 170 -7.39 -9.32 -2.84
CA ALA A 170 -7.10 -8.00 -3.41
C ALA A 170 -8.20 -7.55 -4.39
N ILE A 171 -8.65 -8.45 -5.26
CA ILE A 171 -9.76 -8.16 -6.18
C ILE A 171 -11.05 -7.85 -5.42
N HIS A 172 -11.38 -8.64 -4.40
CA HIS A 172 -12.59 -8.42 -3.59
C HIS A 172 -12.53 -7.09 -2.83
N ALA A 173 -11.37 -6.75 -2.26
CA ALA A 173 -11.14 -5.47 -1.60
C ALA A 173 -11.23 -4.29 -2.57
N ALA A 174 -10.79 -4.48 -3.82
CA ALA A 174 -10.80 -3.45 -4.85
C ALA A 174 -12.15 -3.26 -5.56
N LEU A 175 -13.15 -4.14 -5.37
CA LEU A 175 -14.47 -4.03 -6.04
C LEU A 175 -15.04 -2.60 -6.06
N PRO A 176 -15.03 -1.81 -4.96
CA PRO A 176 -15.61 -0.45 -4.97
C PRO A 176 -14.86 0.53 -5.88
N VAL A 177 -13.59 0.25 -6.16
CA VAL A 177 -12.75 1.02 -7.08
C VAL A 177 -12.93 0.48 -8.51
N LEU A 178 -12.91 -0.84 -8.68
CA LEU A 178 -13.10 -1.51 -9.97
C LEU A 178 -14.46 -1.20 -10.59
N GLU A 179 -15.53 -1.07 -9.78
CA GLU A 179 -16.88 -0.71 -10.26
C GLU A 179 -16.94 0.68 -10.91
N LYS A 180 -15.95 1.55 -10.65
CA LYS A 180 -15.86 2.91 -11.20
C LYS A 180 -14.79 3.04 -12.30
N ALA A 181 -14.05 1.97 -12.58
CA ALA A 181 -13.04 1.95 -13.61
C ALA A 181 -13.68 1.94 -15.00
N ASP A 182 -13.09 2.64 -15.94
CA ASP A 182 -13.52 2.64 -17.34
C ASP A 182 -12.96 1.42 -18.07
N LYS A 183 -11.80 0.92 -17.65
CA LYS A 183 -11.14 -0.27 -18.19
C LYS A 183 -10.43 -1.05 -17.08
N ILE A 184 -10.56 -2.38 -17.13
CA ILE A 184 -9.82 -3.30 -16.27
C ILE A 184 -9.09 -4.32 -17.14
N THR A 185 -7.78 -4.43 -16.95
CA THR A 185 -6.99 -5.51 -17.56
C THR A 185 -6.60 -6.52 -16.48
N VAL A 186 -6.99 -7.77 -16.64
CA VAL A 186 -6.45 -8.89 -15.85
C VAL A 186 -5.16 -9.37 -16.50
N LEU A 187 -4.04 -9.18 -15.82
CA LEU A 187 -2.73 -9.62 -16.26
C LEU A 187 -2.36 -10.94 -15.57
N VAL A 188 -2.15 -11.97 -16.39
CA VAL A 188 -1.66 -13.28 -15.95
C VAL A 188 -0.25 -13.49 -16.46
N ILE A 189 0.68 -13.80 -15.55
CA ILE A 189 2.08 -14.09 -15.93
C ILE A 189 2.37 -15.56 -15.65
N GLU A 190 2.55 -16.34 -16.71
CA GLU A 190 2.84 -17.78 -16.62
C GLU A 190 4.31 -18.07 -16.92
N LYS A 191 4.90 -19.03 -16.21
CA LYS A 191 6.26 -19.52 -16.52
C LYS A 191 6.30 -20.39 -17.78
N LYS A 192 5.19 -21.06 -18.10
CA LYS A 192 5.06 -21.94 -19.26
C LYS A 192 3.59 -22.00 -19.66
N SER A 193 3.30 -21.87 -20.95
CA SER A 193 1.95 -22.08 -21.48
C SER A 193 1.52 -23.52 -21.21
N THR A 194 0.36 -23.68 -20.59
CA THR A 194 -0.26 -24.98 -20.34
C THR A 194 -1.62 -25.07 -21.06
N PRO A 195 -1.66 -25.64 -22.28
CA PRO A 195 -2.89 -25.69 -23.08
C PRO A 195 -4.05 -26.47 -22.44
N GLU A 196 -3.75 -27.35 -21.48
CA GLU A 196 -4.72 -28.26 -20.86
C GLU A 196 -5.57 -27.60 -19.74
N ASN A 197 -5.19 -26.41 -19.26
CA ASN A 197 -5.84 -25.75 -18.11
C ASN A 197 -6.89 -24.69 -18.51
N GLY A 198 -7.30 -24.64 -19.79
CA GLY A 198 -8.20 -23.60 -20.31
C GLY A 198 -7.48 -22.27 -20.51
N GLN A 199 -8.26 -21.18 -20.69
CA GLN A 199 -7.71 -19.83 -20.87
C GLN A 199 -7.36 -19.22 -19.50
N PRO A 200 -6.07 -18.92 -19.22
CA PRO A 200 -5.67 -18.35 -17.93
C PRO A 200 -6.40 -17.03 -17.66
N GLY A 201 -6.89 -16.85 -16.44
CA GLY A 201 -7.63 -15.64 -16.04
C GLY A 201 -9.10 -15.57 -16.52
N ALA A 202 -9.59 -16.52 -17.31
CA ALA A 202 -10.96 -16.46 -17.84
C ALA A 202 -12.04 -16.47 -16.75
N ASP A 203 -11.88 -17.29 -15.70
CA ASP A 203 -12.88 -17.38 -14.62
C ASP A 203 -12.97 -16.10 -13.80
N VAL A 204 -11.83 -15.45 -13.52
CA VAL A 204 -11.82 -14.18 -12.78
C VAL A 204 -12.33 -13.04 -13.65
N ALA A 205 -12.05 -13.04 -14.95
CA ALA A 205 -12.62 -12.08 -15.89
C ALA A 205 -14.14 -12.25 -16.00
N ASN A 206 -14.63 -13.49 -16.10
CA ASN A 206 -16.06 -13.79 -16.06
C ASN A 206 -16.72 -13.35 -14.75
N TYR A 207 -16.03 -13.53 -13.62
CA TYR A 207 -16.49 -13.04 -12.33
C TYR A 207 -16.65 -11.51 -12.36
N LEU A 208 -15.63 -10.76 -12.75
CA LEU A 208 -15.69 -9.30 -12.82
C LEU A 208 -16.73 -8.81 -13.85
N ALA A 209 -16.85 -9.48 -14.99
CA ALA A 209 -17.88 -9.17 -16.00
C ALA A 209 -19.30 -9.35 -15.45
N ARG A 210 -19.54 -10.31 -14.54
CA ARG A 210 -20.84 -10.44 -13.84
C ARG A 210 -21.15 -9.28 -12.91
N HIS A 211 -20.15 -8.49 -12.52
CA HIS A 211 -20.30 -7.21 -11.83
C HIS A 211 -20.46 -6.02 -12.80
N ASN A 212 -20.69 -6.28 -14.10
CA ASN A 212 -20.84 -5.27 -15.16
C ASN A 212 -19.60 -4.41 -15.41
N MET A 213 -18.40 -4.99 -15.22
CA MET A 213 -17.12 -4.34 -15.47
C MET A 213 -16.62 -4.62 -16.89
N ASP A 214 -15.95 -3.65 -17.52
CA ASP A 214 -15.24 -3.84 -18.80
C ASP A 214 -13.87 -4.47 -18.55
N VAL A 215 -13.75 -5.77 -18.84
CA VAL A 215 -12.57 -6.57 -18.47
C VAL A 215 -11.95 -7.23 -19.68
N THR A 216 -10.66 -6.97 -19.89
CA THR A 216 -9.80 -7.71 -20.82
C THR A 216 -8.83 -8.61 -20.07
N VAL A 217 -8.34 -9.67 -20.72
CA VAL A 217 -7.34 -10.58 -20.14
C VAL A 217 -6.11 -10.58 -21.02
N ASP A 218 -4.97 -10.26 -20.42
CA ASP A 218 -3.66 -10.33 -21.06
C ASP A 218 -2.81 -11.40 -20.38
N VAL A 219 -2.23 -12.29 -21.19
CA VAL A 219 -1.41 -13.40 -20.71
C VAL A 219 0.02 -13.22 -21.23
N LEU A 220 0.96 -13.05 -20.31
CA LEU A 220 2.39 -13.01 -20.61
C LEU A 220 3.01 -14.36 -20.24
N THR A 221 3.64 -15.01 -21.22
CA THR A 221 4.34 -16.28 -20.99
C THR A 221 5.84 -16.07 -20.97
N ASN A 222 6.47 -16.47 -19.86
CA ASN A 222 7.91 -16.45 -19.65
C ASN A 222 8.60 -15.13 -20.06
N PRO A 223 8.19 -13.99 -19.47
CA PRO A 223 8.79 -12.70 -19.81
C PRO A 223 10.29 -12.72 -19.52
N GLN A 224 11.10 -12.26 -20.48
CA GLN A 224 12.56 -12.27 -20.36
C GLN A 224 13.07 -11.30 -19.27
N THR A 225 12.29 -10.26 -18.98
CA THR A 225 12.59 -9.22 -17.98
C THR A 225 12.23 -9.63 -16.55
N GLY A 226 11.51 -10.75 -16.37
CA GLY A 226 10.98 -11.14 -15.06
C GLY A 226 9.59 -10.55 -14.78
N VAL A 227 9.03 -10.89 -13.60
CA VAL A 227 7.63 -10.58 -13.25
C VAL A 227 7.45 -9.10 -12.94
N ALA A 228 8.35 -8.50 -12.15
CA ALA A 228 8.24 -7.10 -11.76
C ALA A 228 8.28 -6.16 -12.96
N ASP A 229 9.32 -6.29 -13.79
CA ASP A 229 9.46 -5.52 -15.01
C ASP A 229 8.28 -5.73 -15.97
N ALA A 230 7.76 -6.95 -16.10
CA ALA A 230 6.59 -7.20 -16.94
C ALA A 230 5.35 -6.43 -16.44
N VAL A 231 5.12 -6.38 -15.12
CA VAL A 231 4.03 -5.60 -14.53
C VAL A 231 4.26 -4.09 -14.75
N LEU A 232 5.44 -3.58 -14.42
CA LEU A 232 5.76 -2.15 -14.53
C LEU A 232 5.74 -1.66 -16.00
N ASN A 233 6.25 -2.47 -16.93
CA ASN A 233 6.17 -2.18 -18.36
C ASN A 233 4.72 -2.13 -18.82
N HIS A 234 3.88 -3.09 -18.38
CA HIS A 234 2.46 -3.09 -18.74
C HIS A 234 1.75 -1.83 -18.23
N VAL A 235 2.02 -1.41 -16.99
CA VAL A 235 1.50 -0.16 -16.41
C VAL A 235 1.85 1.03 -17.28
N SER A 236 3.11 1.14 -17.69
CA SER A 236 3.62 2.23 -18.52
C SER A 236 3.02 2.22 -19.93
N GLU A 237 3.04 1.07 -20.61
CA GLU A 237 2.58 0.89 -21.99
C GLU A 237 1.08 1.13 -22.14
N ASN A 238 0.29 0.75 -21.12
CA ASN A 238 -1.16 0.83 -21.17
C ASN A 238 -1.72 2.02 -20.40
N SER A 239 -0.87 2.88 -19.82
CA SER A 239 -1.29 4.03 -19.00
C SER A 239 -2.24 3.62 -17.88
N ASN A 240 -1.93 2.51 -17.20
CA ASN A 240 -2.69 2.12 -16.01
C ASN A 240 -2.44 3.13 -14.90
N ASP A 241 -3.46 3.44 -14.11
CA ASP A 241 -3.41 4.45 -13.05
C ASP A 241 -3.60 3.86 -11.63
N LEU A 242 -3.82 2.55 -11.55
CA LEU A 242 -3.81 1.73 -10.34
C LEU A 242 -3.41 0.30 -10.69
N VAL A 243 -2.61 -0.32 -9.81
CA VAL A 243 -2.41 -1.78 -9.81
C VAL A 243 -3.16 -2.39 -8.64
N VAL A 244 -3.91 -3.46 -8.88
CA VAL A 244 -4.51 -4.33 -7.88
C VAL A 244 -3.82 -5.67 -7.97
N MET A 245 -3.16 -6.10 -6.90
CA MET A 245 -2.49 -7.41 -6.89
C MET A 245 -2.57 -8.06 -5.52
N GLY A 246 -2.50 -9.39 -5.50
CA GLY A 246 -2.29 -10.08 -4.24
C GLY A 246 -1.00 -9.62 -3.57
N GLY A 247 -0.98 -9.73 -2.24
CA GLY A 247 0.26 -9.85 -1.51
C GLY A 247 1.00 -11.14 -1.87
N TYR A 248 1.71 -11.68 -0.89
CA TYR A 248 2.61 -12.82 -1.11
C TYR A 248 1.83 -14.14 -1.29
N GLY A 249 1.75 -14.64 -2.53
CA GLY A 249 0.91 -15.79 -2.91
C GLY A 249 1.59 -17.17 -2.91
N HIS A 250 2.92 -17.26 -2.78
CA HIS A 250 3.63 -18.54 -2.76
C HIS A 250 4.30 -18.78 -1.41
N SER A 251 4.03 -19.94 -0.79
CA SER A 251 4.62 -20.45 0.45
C SER A 251 6.10 -20.11 0.60
N ARG A 252 6.38 -19.00 1.26
CA ARG A 252 7.60 -18.74 2.00
C ARG A 252 7.17 -18.35 3.39
N MET A 253 7.02 -19.40 4.19
CA MET A 253 6.94 -19.37 5.63
C MET A 253 8.03 -18.44 6.17
N ARG A 254 7.61 -17.33 6.81
CA ARG A 254 8.22 -16.59 7.94
C ARG A 254 9.73 -16.30 8.01
N GLU A 255 10.52 -16.65 7.01
CA GLU A 255 11.96 -16.46 7.05
C GLU A 255 12.36 -15.37 6.06
N PHE A 256 12.11 -14.13 6.49
CA PHE A 256 12.69 -12.90 5.95
C PHE A 256 12.33 -12.58 4.48
N LEU A 257 11.79 -11.37 4.27
CA LEU A 257 11.79 -10.59 3.03
C LEU A 257 10.53 -10.72 2.15
N PHE A 258 10.04 -9.54 1.77
CA PHE A 258 9.35 -9.28 0.52
C PHE A 258 9.83 -10.25 -0.58
N GLY A 259 8.92 -11.02 -1.19
CA GLY A 259 9.24 -11.76 -2.42
C GLY A 259 9.84 -10.80 -3.46
N GLY A 260 10.88 -11.25 -4.18
CA GLY A 260 11.69 -10.39 -5.07
C GLY A 260 10.85 -9.54 -6.01
N ALA A 261 9.85 -10.12 -6.67
CA ALA A 261 8.98 -9.39 -7.60
C ALA A 261 8.15 -8.29 -6.93
N THR A 262 7.51 -8.56 -5.78
CA THR A 262 6.72 -7.54 -5.06
C THR A 262 7.60 -6.40 -4.58
N ARG A 263 8.80 -6.72 -4.07
CA ARG A 263 9.79 -5.72 -3.65
C ARG A 263 10.19 -4.83 -4.82
N GLU A 264 10.61 -5.43 -5.93
CA GLU A 264 11.02 -4.73 -7.14
C GLU A 264 9.89 -3.83 -7.69
N ILE A 265 8.64 -4.32 -7.69
CA ILE A 265 7.47 -3.52 -8.07
C ILE A 265 7.31 -2.31 -7.13
N LEU A 266 7.35 -2.52 -5.81
CA LEU A 266 7.18 -1.44 -4.83
C LEU A 266 8.36 -0.46 -4.84
N GLU A 267 9.57 -0.86 -5.22
CA GLU A 267 10.73 0.04 -5.34
C GLU A 267 10.62 0.94 -6.58
N ALA A 268 10.03 0.45 -7.67
CA ALA A 268 9.96 1.13 -8.96
C ALA A 268 8.55 1.60 -9.38
N MET A 269 7.54 1.47 -8.51
CA MET A 269 6.17 1.87 -8.79
C MET A 269 6.04 3.36 -9.16
N THR A 270 5.24 3.63 -10.19
CA THR A 270 4.90 4.99 -10.64
C THR A 270 3.44 5.35 -10.42
N VAL A 271 2.63 4.37 -10.00
CA VAL A 271 1.19 4.51 -9.72
C VAL A 271 0.86 3.82 -8.40
N PRO A 272 -0.26 4.19 -7.75
CA PRO A 272 -0.70 3.50 -6.54
C PRO A 272 -0.88 2.00 -6.75
N ILE A 273 -0.63 1.22 -5.70
CA ILE A 273 -0.80 -0.24 -5.71
C ILE A 273 -1.67 -0.64 -4.53
N LEU A 274 -2.82 -1.24 -4.81
CA LEU A 274 -3.69 -1.86 -3.81
C LEU A 274 -3.35 -3.33 -3.67
N MET A 275 -3.06 -3.72 -2.43
CA MET A 275 -2.66 -5.07 -2.06
C MET A 275 -3.52 -5.62 -0.93
N ALA A 276 -3.71 -6.93 -0.92
CA ALA A 276 -4.30 -7.64 0.21
C ALA A 276 -3.58 -8.96 0.45
N HIS A 277 -3.42 -9.33 1.73
CA HIS A 277 -2.85 -10.60 2.14
C HIS A 277 -3.87 -11.52 2.80
#